data_AF-A0A0C1QA82-F1
#
_entry.id   AF-A0A0C1QA82-F1
#
_cell.length_a   1.000
_cell.length_b   1.000
_cell.length_c   1.000
_cell.angle_alpha   90.00
_cell.angle_beta   90.00
_cell.angle_gamma   90.00
#
_symmetry.space_group_name_H-M   'P 1'
#
loop_
_entity.id
_entity.type
_entity.pdbx_description
1 polymer ?
#
loop_
_entity_poly.entity_id
_entity_poly.type
_entity_poly.pdbx_seq_one_letter_code
_entity_poly.pdbx_strand_id
1 'polypeptide(L)'
;MKNRILPLLLLSSSFGCFAEEFVASYEGFYDRLKVVKKGDFEFARVNFYLVEGESKQPCTIAEGNIVTEQASMSLHYTEKAQLMLPIDEKLDKDKAVVVVKPETATYCEIKIQIESAHFENQHLTKQKLYQLHTEFETLLSDLSGVFVGKLLSFMLPEQKGVTVEFANNVALSGEGVSCELNRCRFHVSDSWENDNTRFNVLSDLISVKPWIEK
;
A
#
# COMPACT_ATOMS: atom_id res chain seq x y z
N MET A 1 5.44 -70.38 28.59
CA MET A 1 4.94 -69.00 28.79
C MET A 1 5.32 -68.19 27.55
N LYS A 2 4.36 -67.82 26.69
CA LYS A 2 4.62 -67.20 25.38
C LYS A 2 4.09 -65.77 25.41
N ASN A 3 4.97 -64.80 25.67
CA ASN A 3 4.64 -63.38 25.73
C ASN A 3 4.17 -62.89 24.35
N ARG A 4 2.92 -62.45 24.26
CA ARG A 4 2.41 -61.70 23.11
C ARG A 4 2.68 -60.22 23.34
N ILE A 5 3.66 -59.68 22.62
CA ILE A 5 3.91 -58.23 22.56
C ILE A 5 2.90 -57.66 21.55
N LEU A 6 2.00 -56.81 22.02
CA LEU A 6 1.00 -56.11 21.21
C LEU A 6 1.64 -54.80 20.72
N PRO A 7 1.73 -54.53 19.41
CA PRO A 7 2.30 -53.27 18.93
C PRO A 7 1.26 -52.16 19.10
N LEU A 8 1.63 -51.12 19.85
CA LEU A 8 0.84 -49.90 20.01
C LEU A 8 1.05 -49.05 18.74
N LEU A 9 0.02 -48.96 17.90
CA LEU A 9 0.02 -48.08 16.72
C LEU A 9 -0.08 -46.62 17.19
N LEU A 10 1.01 -45.86 17.02
CA LEU A 10 1.03 -44.40 17.19
C LEU A 10 0.34 -43.77 15.97
N LEU A 11 -0.88 -43.26 16.14
CA LEU A 11 -1.52 -42.37 15.16
C LEU A 11 -0.82 -41.00 15.22
N SER A 12 0.01 -40.71 14.23
CA SER A 12 0.53 -39.36 13.99
C SER A 12 -0.58 -38.49 13.38
N SER A 13 -1.28 -37.75 14.24
CA SER A 13 -2.20 -36.67 13.83
C SER A 13 -1.41 -35.61 13.07
N SER A 14 -1.58 -35.59 11.75
CA SER A 14 -1.04 -34.54 10.89
C SER A 14 -1.91 -33.30 11.11
N PHE A 15 -1.47 -32.37 11.96
CA PHE A 15 -2.10 -31.06 12.04
C PHE A 15 -1.82 -30.33 10.73
N GLY A 16 -2.81 -30.32 9.83
CA GLY A 16 -2.77 -29.45 8.67
C GLY A 16 -2.76 -28.00 9.15
N CYS A 17 -1.68 -27.27 8.87
CA CYS A 17 -1.66 -25.83 9.01
C CYS A 17 -2.58 -25.28 7.90
N PHE A 18 -3.82 -24.94 8.26
CA PHE A 18 -4.71 -24.23 7.36
C PHE A 18 -4.29 -22.76 7.37
N ALA A 19 -4.01 -22.22 6.20
CA ALA A 19 -3.73 -20.81 6.03
C ALA A 19 -4.99 -20.00 6.33
N GLU A 20 -4.88 -19.01 7.21
CA GLU A 20 -5.98 -18.15 7.63
C GLU A 20 -6.33 -17.17 6.50
N GLU A 21 -7.61 -17.11 6.14
CA GLU A 21 -8.09 -16.15 5.15
C GLU A 21 -8.04 -14.73 5.70
N PHE A 22 -7.56 -13.79 4.89
CA PHE A 22 -7.76 -12.38 5.17
C PHE A 22 -9.21 -12.02 4.84
N VAL A 23 -9.95 -11.54 5.84
CA VAL A 23 -11.34 -11.14 5.70
C VAL A 23 -11.53 -9.72 6.23
N ALA A 24 -12.01 -8.82 5.38
CA ALA A 24 -12.24 -7.42 5.76
C ALA A 24 -13.49 -6.84 5.10
N SER A 25 -14.22 -5.99 5.84
CA SER A 25 -15.37 -5.26 5.29
C SER A 25 -14.93 -4.35 4.14
N TYR A 26 -15.68 -4.36 3.03
CA TYR A 26 -15.44 -3.48 1.88
C TYR A 26 -15.59 -1.99 2.23
N GLU A 27 -16.46 -1.66 3.21
CA GLU A 27 -16.73 -0.29 3.68
C GLU A 27 -15.44 0.48 3.98
N GLY A 28 -14.50 -0.15 4.70
CA GLY A 28 -13.24 0.49 5.08
C GLY A 28 -12.34 0.84 3.88
N PHE A 29 -12.41 0.05 2.80
CA PHE A 29 -11.71 0.35 1.55
C PHE A 29 -12.44 1.43 0.76
N TYR A 30 -13.76 1.29 0.64
CA TYR A 30 -14.62 2.23 -0.09
C TYR A 30 -14.49 3.65 0.45
N ASP A 31 -14.51 3.83 1.78
CA ASP A 31 -14.38 5.15 2.41
C ASP A 31 -13.08 5.86 2.01
N ARG A 32 -11.96 5.12 2.01
CA ARG A 32 -10.64 5.65 1.67
C ARG A 32 -10.52 5.94 0.17
N LEU A 33 -11.05 5.06 -0.67
CA LEU A 33 -11.12 5.29 -2.11
C LEU A 33 -12.00 6.50 -2.46
N LYS A 34 -13.10 6.68 -1.73
CA LYS A 34 -14.02 7.81 -1.88
C LYS A 34 -13.37 9.15 -1.51
N VAL A 35 -12.48 9.17 -0.51
CA VAL A 35 -11.67 10.35 -0.19
C VAL A 35 -10.82 10.74 -1.39
N VAL A 36 -10.06 9.80 -1.96
CA VAL A 36 -9.25 10.05 -3.16
C VAL A 36 -10.10 10.52 -4.33
N LYS A 37 -11.26 9.90 -4.58
CA LYS A 37 -12.17 10.29 -5.67
C LYS A 37 -12.75 11.70 -5.51
N LYS A 38 -12.92 12.18 -4.28
CA LYS A 38 -13.50 13.50 -3.97
C LYS A 38 -12.46 14.62 -3.93
N GLY A 39 -11.21 14.28 -3.57
CA GLY A 39 -10.12 15.23 -3.54
C GLY A 39 -9.59 15.57 -4.94
N ASP A 40 -8.86 16.68 -5.01
CA ASP A 40 -8.19 17.13 -6.22
C ASP A 40 -6.73 16.68 -6.19
N PHE A 41 -6.51 15.40 -6.51
CA PHE A 41 -5.18 14.78 -6.51
C PHE A 41 -4.80 14.37 -7.94
N GLU A 42 -3.79 15.02 -8.53
CA GLU A 42 -3.29 14.63 -9.84
C GLU A 42 -2.61 13.25 -9.75
N PHE A 43 -1.72 13.07 -8.77
CA PHE A 43 -0.87 11.90 -8.66
C PHE A 43 -1.08 11.08 -7.38
N ALA A 44 -1.39 11.71 -6.25
CA ALA A 44 -1.47 10.99 -4.98
C ALA A 44 -2.67 10.02 -4.94
N ARG A 45 -2.41 8.77 -4.52
CA ARG A 45 -3.43 7.74 -4.33
C ARG A 45 -3.21 7.02 -3.01
N VAL A 46 -4.26 6.32 -2.56
CA VAL A 46 -4.18 5.31 -1.50
C VAL A 46 -4.34 3.94 -2.12
N ASN A 47 -3.43 3.03 -1.77
CA ASN A 47 -3.41 1.65 -2.24
C ASN A 47 -3.43 0.68 -1.06
N PHE A 48 -3.90 -0.53 -1.33
CA PHE A 48 -4.11 -1.58 -0.36
C PHE A 48 -3.27 -2.78 -0.74
N TYR A 49 -2.37 -3.20 0.13
CA TYR A 49 -1.49 -4.34 -0.10
C TYR A 49 -1.71 -5.37 0.99
N LEU A 50 -1.58 -6.65 0.65
CA LEU A 50 -1.48 -7.70 1.66
C LEU A 50 -0.02 -8.10 1.86
N VAL A 51 0.43 -8.10 3.11
CA VAL A 51 1.76 -8.54 3.49
C VAL A 51 1.68 -9.67 4.49
N GLU A 52 2.66 -10.57 4.47
CA GLU A 52 2.74 -11.65 5.45
C GLU A 52 2.93 -11.06 6.85
N GLY A 53 2.25 -11.62 7.85
CA GLY A 53 2.32 -11.12 9.22
C GLY A 53 3.72 -11.09 9.82
N GLU A 54 4.55 -12.10 9.56
CA GLU A 54 5.91 -12.17 10.10
C GLU A 54 6.94 -11.43 9.24
N SER A 55 7.06 -11.80 7.96
CA SER A 55 8.14 -11.32 7.08
C SER A 55 7.90 -9.91 6.54
N LYS A 56 6.65 -9.43 6.59
CA LYS A 56 6.16 -8.20 5.95
C LYS A 56 6.43 -8.13 4.44
N GLN A 57 6.74 -9.27 3.81
CA GLN A 57 6.82 -9.39 2.35
C GLN A 57 5.41 -9.44 1.74
N PRO A 58 5.25 -9.11 0.45
CA PRO A 58 3.97 -9.28 -0.24
C PRO A 58 3.44 -10.71 -0.10
N CYS A 59 2.16 -10.86 0.19
CA CYS A 59 1.53 -12.18 0.26
C CYS A 59 1.38 -12.79 -1.14
N THR A 60 1.73 -14.06 -1.29
CA THR A 60 1.32 -14.85 -2.47
C THR A 60 -0.15 -15.22 -2.33
N ILE A 61 -1.00 -14.69 -3.22
CA ILE A 61 -2.47 -14.86 -3.16
C ILE A 61 -2.89 -16.03 -4.05
N ALA A 62 -3.48 -17.06 -3.45
CA ALA A 62 -4.07 -18.19 -4.18
C ALA A 62 -5.43 -17.83 -4.78
N GLU A 63 -6.27 -17.11 -4.02
CA GLU A 63 -7.61 -16.72 -4.45
C GLU A 63 -8.03 -15.41 -3.76
N GLY A 64 -8.76 -14.55 -4.46
CA GLY A 64 -9.35 -13.35 -3.90
C GLY A 64 -10.75 -13.09 -4.46
N ASN A 65 -11.70 -12.77 -3.59
CA ASN A 65 -13.08 -12.48 -3.95
C ASN A 65 -13.63 -11.27 -3.19
N ILE A 66 -14.57 -10.57 -3.82
CA ILE A 66 -15.48 -9.63 -3.16
C ILE A 66 -16.84 -10.33 -3.07
N VAL A 67 -17.34 -10.52 -1.85
CA VAL A 67 -18.52 -11.33 -1.55
C VAL A 67 -19.60 -10.44 -0.97
N THR A 68 -20.81 -10.49 -1.54
CA THR A 68 -22.03 -9.96 -0.92
C THR A 68 -22.93 -11.12 -0.49
N GLU A 69 -24.06 -10.83 0.14
CA GLU A 69 -25.07 -11.86 0.43
C GLU A 69 -25.60 -12.56 -0.83
N GLN A 70 -25.62 -11.87 -1.98
CA GLN A 70 -26.26 -12.36 -3.21
C GLN A 70 -25.27 -12.85 -4.27
N ALA A 71 -24.01 -12.44 -4.21
CA ALA A 71 -23.03 -12.74 -5.25
C ALA A 71 -21.60 -12.81 -4.72
N SER A 72 -20.74 -13.50 -5.47
CA SER A 72 -19.30 -13.47 -5.30
C SER A 72 -18.67 -13.09 -6.65
N MET A 73 -17.69 -12.20 -6.63
CA MET A 73 -16.93 -11.78 -7.81
C MET A 73 -15.44 -11.83 -7.52
N SER A 74 -14.65 -12.19 -8.53
CA SER A 74 -13.19 -12.26 -8.41
C SER A 74 -12.60 -10.87 -8.12
N LEU A 75 -11.71 -10.81 -7.13
CA LEU A 75 -10.91 -9.64 -6.85
C LEU A 75 -9.70 -9.60 -7.79
N HIS A 76 -9.50 -8.47 -8.45
CA HIS A 76 -8.26 -8.25 -9.18
C HIS A 76 -7.14 -7.85 -8.21
N TYR A 77 -5.93 -8.40 -8.41
CA TYR A 77 -4.75 -8.05 -7.63
C TYR A 77 -3.47 -8.18 -8.45
N THR A 78 -2.39 -7.53 -7.99
CA THR A 78 -1.07 -7.59 -8.63
C THR A 78 -0.17 -8.63 -7.99
N GLU A 79 0.97 -8.94 -8.63
CA GLU A 79 2.01 -9.82 -8.06
C GLU A 79 2.58 -9.31 -6.73
N LYS A 80 2.50 -7.99 -6.48
CA LYS A 80 2.89 -7.38 -5.20
C LYS A 80 1.76 -7.40 -4.17
N ALA A 81 0.74 -8.21 -4.39
CA ALA A 81 -0.45 -8.33 -3.53
C ALA A 81 -1.21 -7.01 -3.35
N GLN A 82 -1.17 -6.12 -4.35
CA GLN A 82 -2.00 -4.92 -4.36
C GLN A 82 -3.43 -5.32 -4.72
N LEU A 83 -4.40 -4.99 -3.86
CA LEU A 83 -5.81 -5.23 -4.11
C LEU A 83 -6.39 -4.13 -5.01
N MET A 84 -6.89 -4.49 -6.18
CA MET A 84 -7.47 -3.57 -7.16
C MET A 84 -8.99 -3.52 -6.95
N LEU A 85 -9.39 -2.72 -5.96
CA LEU A 85 -10.78 -2.58 -5.57
C LEU A 85 -11.49 -1.49 -6.38
N PRO A 86 -12.71 -1.73 -6.89
CA PRO A 86 -13.49 -0.68 -7.54
C PRO A 86 -13.94 0.36 -6.52
N ILE A 87 -14.35 1.55 -7.00
CA ILE A 87 -15.05 2.55 -6.18
C ILE A 87 -16.56 2.41 -6.44
N ASP A 88 -17.20 1.47 -5.75
CA ASP A 88 -18.60 1.09 -6.00
C ASP A 88 -19.45 1.25 -4.72
N GLU A 89 -20.36 2.23 -4.74
CA GLU A 89 -21.27 2.49 -3.62
C GLU A 89 -22.27 1.34 -3.38
N LYS A 90 -22.57 0.53 -4.42
CA LYS A 90 -23.46 -0.62 -4.26
C LYS A 90 -22.81 -1.70 -3.41
N LEU A 91 -21.52 -1.99 -3.62
CA LEU A 91 -20.79 -2.96 -2.82
C LEU A 91 -20.73 -2.55 -1.33
N ASP A 92 -20.60 -1.26 -1.04
CA ASP A 92 -20.67 -0.73 0.32
C ASP A 92 -22.07 -0.91 0.94
N LYS A 93 -23.14 -0.58 0.19
CA LYS A 93 -24.53 -0.75 0.64
C LYS A 93 -24.92 -2.21 0.84
N ASP A 94 -24.45 -3.09 -0.03
CA ASP A 94 -24.69 -4.54 0.04
C ASP A 94 -23.79 -5.24 1.08
N LYS A 95 -23.05 -4.45 1.89
CA LYS A 95 -22.15 -4.92 2.95
C LYS A 95 -21.19 -6.00 2.48
N ALA A 96 -20.57 -5.74 1.33
CA ALA A 96 -19.58 -6.63 0.75
C ALA A 96 -18.39 -6.86 1.69
N VAL A 97 -17.78 -8.03 1.55
CA VAL A 97 -16.58 -8.46 2.27
C VAL A 97 -15.52 -8.85 1.27
N VAL A 98 -14.29 -8.38 1.49
CA VAL A 98 -13.11 -8.80 0.76
C VAL A 98 -12.54 -10.04 1.46
N VAL A 99 -12.46 -11.15 0.73
CA VAL A 99 -11.93 -12.43 1.21
C VAL A 99 -10.72 -12.80 0.35
N VAL A 100 -9.57 -13.00 0.98
CA VAL A 100 -8.33 -13.38 0.28
C VAL A 100 -7.69 -14.58 0.96
N LYS A 101 -7.44 -15.62 0.17
CA LYS A 101 -6.77 -16.83 0.61
C LYS A 101 -5.29 -16.79 0.25
N PRO A 102 -4.38 -16.78 1.24
CA PRO A 102 -2.96 -16.92 0.97
C PRO A 102 -2.62 -18.32 0.45
N GLU A 103 -1.61 -18.39 -0.43
CA GLU A 103 -1.09 -19.66 -0.94
C GLU A 103 -0.14 -20.33 0.06
N THR A 104 0.78 -19.54 0.63
CA THR A 104 1.88 -20.04 1.46
C THR A 104 1.95 -19.43 2.85
N ALA A 105 1.44 -18.21 3.03
CA ALA A 105 1.51 -17.50 4.29
C ALA A 105 0.51 -18.05 5.31
N THR A 106 0.89 -18.11 6.59
CA THR A 106 -0.02 -18.50 7.68
C THR A 106 -1.21 -17.54 7.78
N TYR A 107 -0.94 -16.23 7.69
CA TYR A 107 -1.94 -15.17 7.63
C TYR A 107 -1.36 -13.94 6.92
N CYS A 108 -2.25 -13.15 6.30
CA CYS A 108 -1.91 -11.88 5.69
C CYS A 108 -2.49 -10.72 6.50
N GLU A 109 -1.74 -9.62 6.55
CA GLU A 109 -2.17 -8.36 7.13
C GLU A 109 -2.33 -7.30 6.04
N ILE A 110 -3.26 -6.38 6.26
CA ILE A 110 -3.44 -5.22 5.39
C ILE A 110 -2.36 -4.18 5.65
N LYS A 111 -1.73 -3.72 4.56
CA LYS A 111 -0.85 -2.56 4.51
C LYS A 111 -1.50 -1.49 3.62
N ILE A 112 -1.92 -0.40 4.26
CA ILE A 112 -2.43 0.78 3.57
C ILE A 112 -1.24 1.68 3.23
N GLN A 113 -1.14 2.13 1.98
CA GLN A 113 -0.02 2.91 1.52
C GLN A 113 -0.48 4.09 0.66
N ILE A 114 -0.01 5.29 1.01
CA ILE A 114 -0.10 6.46 0.14
C ILE A 114 1.11 6.43 -0.79
N GLU A 115 0.87 6.58 -2.09
CA GLU A 115 1.92 6.66 -3.12
C GLU A 115 1.40 7.31 -4.40
N SER A 116 2.31 7.64 -5.32
CA SER A 116 1.96 8.22 -6.61
C SER A 116 1.37 7.18 -7.56
N ALA A 117 0.38 7.58 -8.34
CA ALA A 117 -0.04 6.95 -9.59
C ALA A 117 0.24 7.87 -10.77
N HIS A 118 0.63 7.30 -11.92
CA HIS A 118 0.89 8.04 -13.17
C HIS A 118 1.98 9.14 -13.06
N PHE A 119 2.87 9.03 -12.07
CA PHE A 119 4.03 9.90 -11.94
C PHE A 119 5.22 9.22 -12.64
N GLU A 120 5.81 9.88 -13.63
CA GLU A 120 6.82 9.32 -14.53
C GLU A 120 8.04 10.24 -14.60
N ASN A 121 9.12 9.82 -15.27
CA ASN A 121 10.38 10.59 -15.38
C ASN A 121 10.19 12.02 -15.93
N GLN A 122 9.17 12.25 -16.76
CA GLN A 122 8.84 13.59 -17.26
C GLN A 122 8.31 14.53 -16.19
N HIS A 123 7.70 13.99 -15.13
CA HIS A 123 7.21 14.73 -13.98
C HIS A 123 8.31 14.99 -12.94
N LEU A 124 9.54 14.48 -13.12
CA LEU A 124 10.62 14.64 -12.14
C LEU A 124 11.25 16.04 -12.19
N THR A 125 10.47 17.03 -11.76
CA THR A 125 10.85 18.44 -11.58
C THR A 125 10.57 18.87 -10.14
N LYS A 126 11.22 19.93 -9.67
CA LYS A 126 10.97 20.46 -8.33
C LYS A 126 9.50 20.83 -8.11
N GLN A 127 8.88 21.56 -9.05
CA GLN A 127 7.47 21.94 -8.99
C GLN A 127 6.54 20.72 -8.88
N LYS A 128 6.75 19.68 -9.69
CA LYS A 128 5.88 18.49 -9.65
C LYS A 128 6.12 17.63 -8.41
N LEU A 129 7.35 17.59 -7.88
CA LEU A 129 7.62 16.97 -6.57
C LEU A 129 7.01 17.77 -5.42
N TYR A 130 6.97 19.11 -5.51
CA TYR A 130 6.26 19.97 -4.58
C TYR A 130 4.75 19.71 -4.60
N GLN A 131 4.15 19.69 -5.79
CA GLN A 131 2.74 19.35 -5.95
C GLN A 131 2.42 17.99 -5.32
N LEU A 132 3.18 16.95 -5.64
CA LEU A 132 2.95 15.61 -5.11
C LEU A 132 3.15 15.53 -3.58
N HIS A 133 4.12 16.26 -3.04
CA HIS A 133 4.31 16.40 -1.60
C HIS A 133 3.05 17.01 -0.95
N THR A 134 2.56 18.14 -1.45
CA THR A 134 1.33 18.79 -0.94
C THR A 134 0.09 17.90 -1.08
N GLU A 135 -0.01 17.14 -2.18
CA GLU A 135 -1.07 16.15 -2.36
C GLU A 135 -0.99 15.02 -1.33
N PHE A 136 0.21 14.52 -1.00
CA PHE A 136 0.38 13.51 0.05
C PHE A 136 -0.02 14.01 1.45
N GLU A 137 0.37 15.25 1.81
CA GLU A 137 -0.04 15.89 3.07
C GLU A 137 -1.57 16.00 3.16
N THR A 138 -2.17 16.51 2.08
CA THR A 138 -3.62 16.71 2.01
C THR A 138 -4.36 15.38 2.08
N LEU A 139 -3.91 14.38 1.32
CA LEU A 139 -4.52 13.05 1.33
C LEU A 139 -4.38 12.37 2.70
N LEU A 140 -3.22 12.47 3.34
CA LEU A 140 -3.01 11.94 4.70
C LEU A 140 -3.95 12.60 5.71
N SER A 141 -4.10 13.92 5.65
CA SER A 141 -5.01 14.68 6.50
C SER A 141 -6.46 14.25 6.28
N ASP A 142 -6.92 14.15 5.03
CA ASP A 142 -8.28 13.76 4.70
C ASP A 142 -8.59 12.30 5.11
N LEU A 143 -7.64 11.38 4.91
CA LEU A 143 -7.76 9.98 5.33
C LEU A 143 -7.81 9.83 6.85
N SER A 144 -7.22 10.76 7.60
CA SER A 144 -7.24 10.78 9.06
C SER A 144 -8.56 11.32 9.63
N GLY A 145 -9.46 11.77 8.75
CA GLY A 145 -10.77 12.30 9.10
C GLY A 145 -10.69 13.68 9.75
N VAL A 146 -11.85 14.33 9.87
CA VAL A 146 -11.93 15.74 10.31
C VAL A 146 -11.29 15.97 11.69
N PHE A 147 -11.43 15.01 12.61
CA PHE A 147 -10.91 15.15 13.96
C PHE A 147 -9.38 15.18 13.99
N VAL A 148 -8.71 14.18 13.41
CA VAL A 148 -7.25 14.13 13.40
C VAL A 148 -6.68 15.11 12.38
N GLY A 149 -7.23 15.15 11.17
CA GLY A 149 -6.72 15.99 10.08
C GLY A 149 -6.84 17.50 10.33
N LYS A 150 -7.90 17.97 11.02
CA LYS A 150 -8.13 19.41 11.22
C LYS A 150 -7.96 19.89 12.65
N LEU A 151 -8.28 19.08 13.65
CA LEU A 151 -8.22 19.51 15.05
C LEU A 151 -6.96 19.04 15.76
N LEU A 152 -6.46 17.85 15.42
CA LEU A 152 -5.26 17.26 16.01
C LEU A 152 -4.17 16.99 14.96
N SER A 153 -3.98 17.93 14.01
CA SER A 153 -3.02 17.74 12.91
C SER A 153 -1.58 17.55 13.39
N PHE A 154 -1.24 18.03 14.58
CA PHE A 154 0.05 17.79 15.25
C PHE A 154 0.29 16.30 15.60
N MET A 155 -0.75 15.46 15.55
CA MET A 155 -0.64 14.00 15.71
C MET A 155 -0.38 13.29 14.39
N LEU A 156 -0.51 13.97 13.25
CA LEU A 156 -0.12 13.40 11.98
C LEU A 156 1.40 13.26 11.92
N PRO A 157 1.90 12.20 11.28
CA PRO A 157 3.32 12.06 11.07
C PRO A 157 3.83 13.20 10.18
N GLU A 158 5.00 13.75 10.51
CA GLU A 158 5.62 14.82 9.74
C GLU A 158 6.25 14.27 8.46
N GLN A 159 5.83 14.77 7.29
CA GLN A 159 6.51 14.48 6.03
C GLN A 159 7.46 15.62 5.62
N LYS A 160 8.71 15.25 5.32
CA LYS A 160 9.79 16.18 4.92
C LYS A 160 9.94 16.33 3.41
N GLY A 161 9.21 15.52 2.65
CA GLY A 161 9.34 15.47 1.20
C GLY A 161 8.87 14.14 0.64
N VAL A 162 9.60 13.63 -0.36
CA VAL A 162 9.23 12.40 -1.07
C VAL A 162 10.41 11.45 -1.22
N THR A 163 10.10 10.16 -1.23
CA THR A 163 11.03 9.08 -1.59
C THR A 163 10.68 8.57 -2.98
N VAL A 164 11.63 8.67 -3.91
CA VAL A 164 11.52 8.14 -5.26
C VAL A 164 12.33 6.85 -5.36
N GLU A 165 11.72 5.80 -5.91
CA GLU A 165 12.36 4.53 -6.21
C GLU A 165 12.50 4.38 -7.72
N PHE A 166 13.69 3.99 -8.16
CA PHE A 166 14.05 3.80 -9.56
C PHE A 166 14.30 2.32 -9.87
N ALA A 167 14.24 1.95 -11.15
CA ALA A 167 14.48 0.59 -11.62
C ALA A 167 15.94 0.13 -11.39
N ASN A 168 16.89 1.06 -11.50
CA ASN A 168 18.31 0.82 -11.34
C ASN A 168 18.93 1.81 -10.36
N ASN A 169 20.17 1.55 -9.96
CA ASN A 169 20.94 2.49 -9.15
C ASN A 169 21.08 3.83 -9.87
N VAL A 170 20.90 4.92 -9.13
CA VAL A 170 21.01 6.27 -9.64
C VAL A 170 22.01 7.07 -8.81
N ALA A 171 22.80 7.90 -9.49
CA ALA A 171 23.67 8.87 -8.86
C ALA A 171 23.13 10.27 -9.14
N LEU A 172 22.18 10.70 -8.32
CA LEU A 172 21.64 12.06 -8.34
C LEU A 172 22.13 12.80 -7.10
N SER A 173 22.67 14.00 -7.29
CA SER A 173 23.11 14.87 -6.21
C SER A 173 22.59 16.29 -6.41
N GLY A 174 22.24 16.94 -5.31
CA GLY A 174 21.68 18.27 -5.27
C GLY A 174 21.32 18.67 -3.86
N GLU A 175 21.10 19.96 -3.63
CA GLU A 175 20.61 20.44 -2.34
C GLU A 175 19.28 19.76 -1.99
N GLY A 176 19.19 19.17 -0.80
CA GLY A 176 18.01 18.44 -0.35
C GLY A 176 17.80 17.06 -1.00
N VAL A 177 18.73 16.56 -1.82
CA VAL A 177 18.61 15.24 -2.47
C VAL A 177 19.66 14.27 -1.93
N SER A 178 19.22 13.11 -1.46
CA SER A 178 20.09 12.04 -0.98
C SER A 178 19.67 10.70 -1.59
N CYS A 179 20.60 10.00 -2.23
CA CYS A 179 20.34 8.73 -2.90
C CYS A 179 21.16 7.60 -2.28
N GLU A 180 20.50 6.46 -2.05
CA GLU A 180 21.09 5.19 -1.66
C GLU A 180 20.62 4.12 -2.65
N LEU A 181 21.56 3.59 -3.45
CA LEU A 181 21.28 2.65 -4.54
C LEU A 181 20.25 3.21 -5.54
N ASN A 182 19.06 2.62 -5.59
CA ASN A 182 17.95 2.99 -6.48
C ASN A 182 16.89 3.85 -5.77
N ARG A 183 17.13 4.28 -4.53
CA ARG A 183 16.17 5.04 -3.73
C ARG A 183 16.74 6.43 -3.43
N CYS A 184 16.02 7.47 -3.86
CA CYS A 184 16.38 8.86 -3.57
C CYS A 184 15.32 9.52 -2.68
N ARG A 185 15.76 10.20 -1.63
CA ARG A 185 14.93 11.10 -0.83
C ARG A 185 15.15 12.53 -1.30
N PHE A 186 14.05 13.22 -1.53
CA PHE A 186 14.00 14.64 -1.86
C PHE A 186 13.35 15.35 -0.69
N HIS A 187 14.12 16.19 0.00
CA HIS A 187 13.58 17.19 0.91
C HIS A 187 12.88 18.26 0.07
N VAL A 188 11.58 18.42 0.26
CA VAL A 188 10.78 19.37 -0.51
C VAL A 188 10.57 20.63 0.32
N SER A 189 10.82 21.80 -0.26
CA SER A 189 10.62 23.09 0.39
C SER A 189 9.65 23.97 -0.38
N ASP A 190 9.00 24.91 0.29
CA ASP A 190 8.02 25.84 -0.32
C ASP A 190 8.56 26.63 -1.52
N SER A 191 9.87 26.89 -1.57
CA SER A 191 10.51 27.57 -2.71
C SER A 191 10.38 26.79 -4.03
N TRP A 192 9.99 25.51 -4.00
CA TRP A 192 9.85 24.66 -5.18
C TRP A 192 8.52 24.82 -5.91
N GLU A 193 7.52 25.48 -5.31
CA GLU A 193 6.16 25.63 -5.86
C GLU A 193 6.16 26.16 -7.31
N ASN A 194 7.10 27.05 -7.63
CA ASN A 194 7.24 27.68 -8.94
C ASN A 194 8.58 27.34 -9.63
N ASP A 195 9.35 26.38 -9.11
CA ASP A 195 10.66 25.99 -9.64
C ASP A 195 10.53 24.81 -10.60
N ASN A 196 10.71 25.06 -11.90
CA ASN A 196 10.62 24.04 -12.95
C ASN A 196 11.94 23.28 -13.20
N THR A 197 12.93 23.42 -12.32
CA THR A 197 14.21 22.70 -12.45
C THR A 197 13.96 21.19 -12.50
N ARG A 198 14.49 20.55 -13.54
CA ARG A 198 14.32 19.12 -13.81
C ARG A 198 15.47 18.32 -13.21
N PHE A 199 15.14 17.17 -12.64
CA PHE A 199 16.13 16.15 -12.28
C PHE A 199 16.23 15.15 -13.43
N ASN A 200 17.41 15.09 -14.06
CA ASN A 200 17.65 14.19 -15.17
C ASN A 200 18.23 12.88 -14.65
N VAL A 201 17.51 11.78 -14.88
CA VAL A 201 17.91 10.42 -14.50
C VAL A 201 17.58 9.49 -15.66
N LEU A 202 18.50 8.58 -15.94
CA LEU A 202 18.38 7.60 -17.03
C LEU A 202 17.57 6.36 -16.63
N SER A 203 17.43 6.09 -15.34
CA SER A 203 16.63 4.97 -14.86
C SER A 203 15.16 5.34 -14.81
N ASP A 204 14.30 4.40 -15.19
CA ASP A 204 12.85 4.54 -15.05
C ASP A 204 12.46 4.68 -13.58
N LEU A 205 11.52 5.59 -13.33
CA LEU A 205 10.87 5.78 -12.05
C LEU A 205 9.87 4.63 -11.83
N ILE A 206 9.93 4.01 -10.66
CA ILE A 206 9.07 2.89 -10.28
C ILE A 206 7.98 3.32 -9.32
N SER A 207 8.29 4.16 -8.32
CA SER A 207 7.29 4.69 -7.40
C SER A 207 7.77 5.96 -6.71
N VAL A 208 6.82 6.80 -6.30
CA VAL A 208 7.07 7.91 -5.37
C VAL A 208 6.17 7.76 -4.15
N LYS A 209 6.74 7.93 -2.96
CA LYS A 209 6.05 7.77 -1.67
C LYS A 209 6.33 8.97 -0.77
N PRO A 210 5.45 9.28 0.20
CA PRO A 210 5.75 10.29 1.20
C PRO A 210 7.00 9.90 1.99
N TRP A 211 7.90 10.87 2.24
CA TRP A 211 9.01 10.68 3.17
C TRP A 211 8.59 11.18 4.55
N ILE A 212 8.14 10.23 5.36
CA ILE A 212 7.78 10.43 6.76
C ILE A 212 9.04 10.29 7.63
N GLU A 213 9.30 11.27 8.49
CA GLU A 213 10.36 11.18 9.50
C GLU A 213 9.90 10.24 10.64
N LYS A 214 10.83 9.43 11.15
CA LYS A 214 10.56 8.45 12.20
C LYS A 214 10.64 9.07 13.59
#